data_AF-A0A7S1SWM7-F1
#
_entry.id   AF-A0A7S1SWM7-F1
#
_cell.length_a   1.000
_cell.length_b   1.000
_cell.length_c   1.000
_cell.angle_alpha   90.00
_cell.angle_beta   90.00
_cell.angle_gamma   90.00
#
_symmetry.space_group_name_H-M   'P 1'
#
loop_
_entity.id
_entity.type
_entity.pdbx_description
1 polymer ?
#
loop_
_entity_poly.entity_id
_entity_poly.type
_entity_poly.pdbx_seq_one_letter_code
_entity_poly.pdbx_strand_id
1 'polypeptide(L)'
;AAAAQRFAAYFCRENGLPAEPFTSGIVDAISSQVESASSIPFQRGAEQLTVIELDFNYEEKHIADRFVWDICNMSADVEAFAETCCRDMGLAEKFVPVYAHQLREGILSKRRE
;
A
#
# COMPACT_ATOMS: atom_id res chain seq x y z
N ALA A 1 14.26 -1.32 -13.22
CA ALA A 1 14.78 -0.11 -13.89
C ALA A 1 13.87 0.41 -15.01
N ALA A 2 13.75 -0.26 -16.17
CA ALA A 2 13.05 0.32 -17.34
C ALA A 2 11.56 0.66 -17.12
N ALA A 3 10.83 -0.13 -16.33
CA ALA A 3 9.43 0.15 -16.01
C ALA A 3 9.26 1.40 -15.11
N ALA A 4 10.09 1.51 -14.05
CA ALA A 4 10.11 2.67 -13.16
C ALA A 4 10.46 3.95 -13.92
N GLN A 5 11.43 3.88 -14.85
CA GLN A 5 11.80 5.02 -15.71
C GLN A 5 10.62 5.51 -16.54
N ARG A 6 9.89 4.57 -17.17
CA ARG A 6 8.72 4.91 -17.98
C ARG A 6 7.62 5.52 -17.11
N PHE A 7 7.33 4.94 -15.96
CA PHE A 7 6.36 5.47 -15.02
C PHE A 7 6.72 6.90 -14.58
N ALA A 8 7.96 7.13 -14.16
CA ALA A 8 8.42 8.44 -13.71
C ALA A 8 8.30 9.50 -14.82
N ALA A 9 8.66 9.17 -16.06
CA ALA A 9 8.50 10.07 -17.20
C ALA A 9 7.03 10.43 -17.48
N TYR A 10 6.12 9.44 -17.40
CA TYR A 10 4.68 9.68 -17.54
C TYR A 10 4.14 10.55 -16.41
N PHE A 11 4.52 10.22 -15.16
CA PHE A 11 4.09 10.94 -13.97
C PHE A 11 4.50 12.42 -14.03
N CYS A 12 5.76 12.71 -14.37
CA CYS A 12 6.23 14.09 -14.53
C CYS A 12 5.44 14.84 -15.61
N ARG A 13 5.17 14.19 -16.75
CA ARG A 13 4.41 14.79 -17.85
C ARG A 13 2.97 15.11 -17.47
N GLU A 14 2.28 14.18 -16.81
CA GLU A 14 0.88 14.39 -16.39
C GLU A 14 0.75 15.48 -15.33
N ASN A 15 1.74 15.62 -14.46
CA ASN A 15 1.75 16.63 -13.39
C ASN A 15 2.42 17.95 -13.79
N GLY A 16 2.85 18.11 -15.06
CA GLY A 16 3.52 19.32 -15.54
C GLY A 16 4.88 19.60 -14.88
N LEU A 17 5.55 18.57 -14.36
CA LEU A 17 6.87 18.66 -13.74
C LEU A 17 7.98 18.53 -14.80
N PRO A 18 9.14 19.22 -14.63
CA PRO A 18 10.26 19.06 -15.54
C PRO A 18 10.81 17.62 -15.46
N ALA A 19 11.25 17.06 -16.59
CA ALA A 19 11.69 15.67 -16.64
C ALA A 19 12.87 15.40 -15.71
N GLU A 20 13.88 16.27 -15.71
CA GLU A 20 14.98 16.23 -14.75
C GLU A 20 14.89 17.42 -13.77
N PRO A 21 15.24 17.23 -12.49
CA PRO A 21 15.82 16.02 -11.88
C PRO A 21 14.77 15.01 -11.35
N PHE A 22 13.48 15.24 -11.60
CA PHE A 22 12.42 14.47 -10.93
C PHE A 22 12.34 13.01 -11.39
N THR A 23 12.63 12.72 -12.67
CA THR A 23 12.58 11.34 -13.19
C THR A 23 13.59 10.45 -12.46
N SER A 24 14.84 10.88 -12.34
CA SER A 24 15.88 10.12 -11.64
C SER A 24 15.52 9.90 -10.17
N GLY A 25 15.10 10.94 -9.45
CA GLY A 25 14.68 10.83 -8.05
C GLY A 25 13.51 9.86 -7.83
N ILE A 26 12.49 9.87 -8.70
CA ILE A 26 11.35 8.94 -8.62
C ILE A 26 11.80 7.50 -8.88
N VAL A 27 12.67 7.30 -9.87
CA VAL A 27 13.18 5.95 -10.22
C VAL A 27 13.97 5.35 -9.06
N ASP A 28 14.83 6.14 -8.43
CA ASP A 28 15.63 5.71 -7.29
C ASP A 28 14.73 5.36 -6.10
N ALA A 29 13.74 6.22 -5.80
CA ALA A 29 12.79 5.99 -4.72
C ALA A 29 11.98 4.70 -4.93
N ILE A 30 11.43 4.48 -6.12
CA ILE A 30 10.67 3.26 -6.45
C ILE A 30 11.57 2.03 -6.35
N SER A 31 12.78 2.08 -6.91
CA SER A 31 13.69 0.94 -6.93
C SER A 31 14.12 0.56 -5.51
N SER A 32 14.45 1.55 -4.68
CA SER A 32 14.80 1.33 -3.28
C SER A 32 13.65 0.71 -2.46
N GLN A 33 12.42 1.20 -2.64
CA GLN A 33 11.25 0.65 -1.95
C GLN A 33 10.95 -0.80 -2.38
N VAL A 34 11.08 -1.10 -3.67
CA VAL A 34 10.89 -2.46 -4.20
C VAL A 34 11.95 -3.42 -3.65
N GLU A 35 13.22 -3.00 -3.61
CA GLU A 35 14.30 -3.80 -3.03
C GLU A 35 14.06 -4.09 -1.54
N SER A 36 13.69 -3.05 -0.77
CA SER A 36 13.33 -3.18 0.64
C SER A 36 12.18 -4.17 0.85
N ALA A 37 11.11 -4.05 0.07
CA ALA A 37 9.96 -4.94 0.17
C ALA A 37 10.30 -6.39 -0.21
N SER A 38 11.13 -6.59 -1.25
CA SER A 38 11.56 -7.92 -1.71
C SER A 38 12.44 -8.67 -0.69
N SER A 39 13.06 -7.93 0.23
CA SER A 39 13.90 -8.48 1.29
C SER A 39 13.10 -9.04 2.47
N ILE A 40 11.80 -8.72 2.57
CA ILE A 40 10.93 -9.21 3.64
C ILE A 40 10.65 -10.70 3.38
N PRO A 41 11.09 -11.62 4.26
CA PRO A 41 10.93 -13.05 4.04
C PRO A 41 9.46 -13.42 3.91
N PHE A 42 9.16 -14.15 2.86
CA PHE A 42 7.84 -14.73 2.73
C PHE A 42 7.71 -15.94 3.65
N GLN A 43 7.00 -15.78 4.76
CA GLN A 43 6.71 -16.89 5.66
C GLN A 43 5.50 -17.67 5.13
N ARG A 44 5.75 -18.77 4.42
CA ARG A 44 4.76 -19.86 4.32
C ARG A 44 4.84 -20.63 5.63
N GLY A 45 3.84 -20.47 6.47
CA GLY A 45 3.85 -21.05 7.80
C GLY A 45 2.44 -21.33 8.31
N ALA A 46 2.36 -21.68 9.59
CA ALA A 46 1.10 -21.74 10.30
C ALA A 46 0.45 -20.33 10.36
N GLU A 47 -0.86 -20.31 10.54
CA GLU A 47 -1.64 -19.10 10.76
C GLU A 47 -0.98 -18.23 11.84
N GLN A 48 -0.79 -16.94 11.53
CA GLN A 48 -0.26 -15.96 12.46
C GLN A 48 -1.22 -14.77 12.52
N LEU A 49 -2.18 -14.87 13.43
CA LEU A 49 -3.14 -13.80 13.70
C LEU A 49 -2.48 -12.69 14.50
N THR A 50 -2.52 -11.48 13.95
CA THR A 50 -2.10 -10.26 14.65
C THR A 50 -3.15 -9.17 14.49
N VAL A 51 -3.05 -8.14 15.33
CA VAL A 51 -3.90 -6.97 15.20
C VAL A 51 -3.25 -6.01 14.22
N ILE A 52 -4.02 -5.59 13.23
CA ILE A 52 -3.70 -4.49 12.32
C ILE A 52 -4.51 -3.27 12.76
N GLU A 53 -3.82 -2.16 12.97
CA GLU A 53 -4.40 -0.86 13.31
C GLU A 53 -4.16 0.07 12.13
N LEU A 54 -5.24 0.64 11.58
CA LEU A 54 -5.20 1.65 10.55
C LEU A 54 -5.56 2.99 11.17
N ASP A 55 -4.73 3.99 10.95
CA ASP A 55 -4.98 5.37 11.39
C ASP A 55 -4.43 6.31 10.31
N PHE A 56 -5.32 6.89 9.51
CA PHE A 56 -4.93 7.77 8.41
C PHE A 56 -5.98 8.82 8.08
N ASN A 57 -5.50 9.92 7.47
CA ASN A 57 -6.35 10.98 6.93
C ASN A 57 -6.42 10.85 5.40
N TYR A 58 -7.62 10.94 4.85
CA TYR A 58 -7.80 11.06 3.41
C TYR A 58 -8.94 12.04 3.11
N GLU A 59 -8.60 13.10 2.37
CA GLU A 59 -9.45 14.28 2.19
C GLU A 59 -9.88 14.89 3.54
N GLU A 60 -11.19 15.03 3.77
CA GLU A 60 -11.77 15.63 4.98
C GLU A 60 -12.14 14.57 6.04
N LYS A 61 -11.78 13.30 5.83
CA LYS A 61 -12.11 12.20 6.75
C LYS A 61 -10.87 11.62 7.42
N HIS A 62 -10.99 11.42 8.73
CA HIS A 62 -10.08 10.60 9.53
C HIS A 62 -10.65 9.18 9.62
N ILE A 63 -9.85 8.19 9.23
CA ILE A 63 -10.22 6.78 9.27
C ILE A 63 -9.35 6.10 10.33
N ALA A 64 -10.00 5.52 11.33
CA ALA A 64 -9.38 4.69 12.35
C ALA A 64 -10.10 3.35 12.40
N ASP A 65 -9.38 2.26 12.15
CA ASP A 65 -9.93 0.91 12.17
C ASP A 65 -8.94 -0.08 12.80
N ARG A 66 -9.48 -1.18 13.34
CA ARG A 66 -8.71 -2.22 14.02
C ARG A 66 -9.35 -3.57 13.82
N PHE A 67 -8.59 -4.51 13.27
CA PHE A 67 -9.05 -5.87 13.04
C PHE A 67 -7.94 -6.89 13.22
N VAL A 68 -8.32 -8.16 13.34
CA VAL A 68 -7.39 -9.28 13.39
C VAL A 68 -7.15 -9.77 11.98
N TRP A 69 -5.89 -9.97 11.61
CA TRP A 69 -5.49 -10.42 10.28
C TRP A 69 -4.45 -11.52 10.38
N ASP A 70 -4.59 -12.54 9.52
CA ASP A 70 -3.55 -13.54 9.32
C ASP A 70 -2.51 -13.00 8.34
N ILE A 71 -1.32 -12.64 8.85
CA ILE A 71 -0.25 -12.09 8.01
C ILE A 71 0.39 -13.14 7.09
N CYS A 72 0.11 -14.43 7.31
CA CYS A 72 0.53 -15.53 6.46
C CYS A 72 -0.47 -15.82 5.32
N ASN A 73 -1.69 -15.29 5.39
CA ASN A 73 -2.72 -15.56 4.39
C ASN A 73 -2.47 -14.79 3.08
N MET A 74 -2.12 -15.55 2.03
CA MET A 74 -1.82 -15.02 0.70
C MET A 74 -2.99 -15.03 -0.27
N SER A 75 -4.04 -15.78 0.03
CA SER A 75 -5.26 -15.80 -0.77
C SER A 75 -6.26 -14.74 -0.33
N ALA A 76 -5.97 -14.02 0.76
CA ALA A 76 -6.80 -12.92 1.21
C ALA A 76 -6.79 -11.78 0.18
N ASP A 77 -7.97 -11.44 -0.29
CA ASP A 77 -8.20 -10.31 -1.18
C ASP A 77 -8.34 -9.03 -0.34
N VAL A 78 -7.24 -8.28 -0.26
CA VAL A 78 -7.17 -7.03 0.52
C VAL A 78 -8.09 -5.96 -0.07
N GLU A 79 -8.24 -5.93 -1.40
CA GLU A 79 -9.15 -5.03 -2.10
C GLU A 79 -10.60 -5.34 -1.74
N ALA A 80 -11.02 -6.60 -1.84
CA ALA A 80 -12.39 -6.99 -1.51
C ALA A 80 -12.73 -6.73 -0.03
N PHE A 81 -11.77 -6.92 0.87
CA PHE A 81 -11.90 -6.55 2.28
C PHE A 81 -12.06 -5.03 2.44
N ALA A 82 -11.20 -4.23 1.80
CA ALA A 82 -11.25 -2.78 1.83
C ALA A 82 -12.58 -2.23 1.27
N GLU A 83 -13.09 -2.80 0.17
CA GLU A 83 -14.41 -2.48 -0.40
C GLU A 83 -15.53 -2.72 0.61
N THR A 84 -15.48 -3.85 1.31
CA THR A 84 -16.48 -4.20 2.32
C THR A 84 -16.43 -3.25 3.51
N CYS A 85 -15.23 -2.98 4.06
CA CYS A 85 -15.04 -2.01 5.14
C CYS A 85 -15.52 -0.60 4.74
N CYS A 86 -15.17 -0.14 3.54
CA CYS A 86 -15.61 1.16 3.05
C CYS A 86 -17.13 1.23 2.92
N ARG A 87 -17.76 0.18 2.37
CA ARG A 87 -19.22 0.11 2.24
C ARG A 87 -19.92 0.12 3.59
N ASP A 88 -19.41 -0.65 4.56
CA ASP A 88 -20.01 -0.77 5.90
C ASP A 88 -19.89 0.53 6.69
N MET A 89 -18.82 1.30 6.47
CA MET A 89 -18.62 2.64 7.05
C MET A 89 -19.30 3.78 6.26
N GLY A 90 -19.98 3.48 5.15
CA GLY A 90 -20.59 4.50 4.28
C GLY A 90 -19.56 5.43 3.62
N LEU A 91 -18.35 4.94 3.35
CA LEU A 91 -17.32 5.64 2.60
C LEU A 91 -17.53 5.49 1.10
N ALA A 92 -17.10 6.49 0.34
CA ALA A 92 -17.15 6.44 -1.12
C ALA A 92 -16.10 5.46 -1.67
N GLU A 93 -16.34 4.89 -2.85
CA GLU A 93 -15.43 3.92 -3.49
C GLU A 93 -14.00 4.44 -3.68
N LYS A 94 -13.81 5.76 -3.80
CA LYS A 94 -12.48 6.38 -3.87
C LYS A 94 -11.60 6.14 -2.63
N PHE A 95 -12.18 5.76 -1.50
CA PHE A 95 -11.43 5.41 -0.29
C PHE A 95 -10.82 4.01 -0.37
N VAL A 96 -11.36 3.12 -1.21
CA VAL A 96 -10.95 1.71 -1.31
C VAL A 96 -9.46 1.56 -1.63
N PRO A 97 -8.88 2.24 -2.64
CA PRO A 97 -7.46 2.10 -2.95
C PRO A 97 -6.56 2.55 -1.80
N VAL A 98 -6.96 3.63 -1.11
CA VAL A 98 -6.21 4.19 0.02
C VAL A 98 -6.28 3.24 1.21
N TYR A 99 -7.48 2.74 1.54
CA TYR A 99 -7.68 1.78 2.61
C TYR A 99 -6.90 0.48 2.37
N ALA A 100 -7.01 -0.09 1.16
CA ALA A 100 -6.28 -1.29 0.77
C ALA A 100 -4.75 -1.09 0.84
N HIS A 101 -4.26 0.09 0.45
CA HIS A 101 -2.86 0.44 0.59
C HIS A 101 -2.42 0.48 2.06
N GLN A 102 -3.17 1.16 2.94
CA GLN A 102 -2.87 1.24 4.37
C GLN A 102 -2.87 -0.13 5.04
N LEU A 103 -3.82 -1.00 4.68
CA LEU A 103 -3.85 -2.38 5.14
C LEU A 103 -2.58 -3.16 4.71
N ARG A 104 -2.15 -3.04 3.46
CA ARG A 104 -0.89 -3.67 3.01
C ARG A 104 0.32 -3.19 3.78
N GLU A 105 0.42 -1.88 4.01
CA GLU A 105 1.52 -1.31 4.79
C GLU A 105 1.50 -1.83 6.24
N GLY A 106 0.31 -1.92 6.85
CA GLY A 106 0.12 -2.52 8.18
C GLY A 106 0.59 -3.99 8.23
N ILE A 107 0.19 -4.80 7.24
CA ILE A 107 0.61 -6.20 7.12
C ILE A 107 2.13 -6.30 6.92
N LEU A 108 2.70 -5.51 6.03
CA LEU A 108 4.14 -5.50 5.76
C LEU A 108 4.94 -5.08 7.00
N SER A 109 4.44 -4.10 7.76
CA SER A 109 5.06 -3.72 9.03
C SER A 109 5.10 -4.87 10.01
N LYS A 110 3.99 -5.60 10.17
CA LYS A 110 3.93 -6.78 11.04
C LYS A 110 4.77 -7.97 10.57
N ARG A 111 5.12 -8.03 9.28
CA ARG A 111 6.08 -9.03 8.75
C ARG A 111 7.54 -8.64 8.96
N ARG A 112 7.84 -7.37 9.24
CA ARG A 112 9.20 -6.86 9.50
C ARG A 112 9.59 -6.92 10.98
N GLU A 113 8.60 -6.88 11.87
CA GLU A 113 8.74 -7.10 13.32
C GLU A 113 9.20 -8.53 13.61
#